data_AF-A0A328ILL2-F1
#
_entry.id   AF-A0A328ILL2-F1
#
_cell.length_a   1.000
_cell.length_b   1.000
_cell.length_c   1.000
_cell.angle_alpha   90.00
_cell.angle_beta   90.00
_cell.angle_gamma   90.00
#
_symmetry.space_group_name_H-M   'P 1'
#
loop_
_entity.id
_entity.type
_entity.pdbx_description
1 polymer ?
#
loop_
_entity_poly.entity_id
_entity_poly.type
_entity_poly.pdbx_seq_one_letter_code
_entity_poly.pdbx_strand_id
1 'polypeptide(L)'
;MKRIHQWTTKTITVMIVLILIKSLIFYGYTAELARASILLGTLAWMSFLMLLFWIVFRGKFFLLYCIISCILFVDFIYFQYFGFLPSVKELIHVGQVGAVRESIMYVLNPISFIFIVDLIPTGLYLRKKTLRASEGTVRKPGYPDTLVTIILLISLLIPFSSEALQPYFVFNRYGVFAYHMFDLVRAIPGVDRGIEVDERVS
;
A
#
# COMPACT_ATOMS: atom_id res chain seq x y z
N MET A 1 -31.39 3.93 11.67
CA MET A 1 -30.09 4.40 12.24
C MET A 1 -28.94 3.68 11.57
N LYS A 2 -28.01 4.40 10.93
CA LYS A 2 -26.80 3.80 10.33
C LYS A 2 -25.82 3.43 11.44
N ARG A 3 -25.54 2.14 11.66
CA ARG A 3 -24.45 1.68 12.54
C ARG A 3 -23.14 2.27 12.03
N ILE A 4 -22.66 3.33 12.67
CA ILE A 4 -21.31 3.85 12.42
C ILE A 4 -20.35 2.85 13.06
N HIS A 5 -19.48 2.28 12.24
CA HIS A 5 -18.55 1.24 12.67
C HIS A 5 -17.60 1.80 13.74
N GLN A 6 -17.69 1.29 14.97
CA GLN A 6 -16.91 1.82 16.09
C GLN A 6 -15.58 1.09 16.20
N TRP A 7 -14.54 1.67 15.60
CA TRP A 7 -13.18 1.18 15.80
C TRP A 7 -12.64 1.74 17.11
N THR A 8 -12.35 0.86 18.07
CA THR A 8 -11.60 1.26 19.27
C THR A 8 -10.19 1.68 18.85
N THR A 9 -9.61 2.69 19.51
CA THR A 9 -8.20 3.08 19.29
C THR A 9 -7.28 1.86 19.34
N LYS A 10 -7.50 0.96 20.31
CA LYS A 10 -6.80 -0.33 20.43
C LYS A 10 -6.86 -1.20 19.18
N THR A 11 -8.04 -1.33 18.54
CA THR A 11 -8.16 -2.14 17.31
C THR A 11 -7.45 -1.51 16.12
N ILE A 12 -7.47 -0.17 16.03
CA ILE A 12 -6.74 0.56 14.98
C ILE A 12 -5.24 0.36 15.18
N THR A 13 -4.74 0.50 16.41
CA THR A 13 -3.33 0.26 16.74
C THR A 13 -2.88 -1.14 16.38
N VAL A 14 -3.68 -2.18 16.68
CA VAL A 14 -3.36 -3.56 16.29
C VAL A 14 -3.22 -3.69 14.77
N MET A 15 -4.15 -3.13 13.99
CA MET A 15 -4.08 -3.17 12.52
C MET A 15 -2.83 -2.45 11.99
N ILE A 16 -2.50 -1.27 12.53
CA ILE A 16 -1.28 -0.53 12.14
C ILE A 16 -0.03 -1.36 12.42
N VAL A 17 0.07 -1.94 13.62
CA VAL A 17 1.22 -2.77 14.02
C VAL A 17 1.36 -3.97 13.10
N LEU A 18 0.26 -4.65 12.76
CA LEU A 18 0.28 -5.78 11.83
C LEU A 18 0.75 -5.35 10.42
N ILE A 19 0.31 -4.20 9.93
CA ILE A 19 0.77 -3.67 8.63
C ILE A 19 2.27 -3.39 8.68
N LEU A 20 2.77 -2.75 9.73
CA LEU A 20 4.19 -2.45 9.86
C LEU A 20 5.03 -3.72 9.95
N ILE A 21 4.58 -4.73 10.71
CA ILE A 21 5.25 -6.04 10.77
C ILE A 21 5.29 -6.68 9.38
N LYS A 22 4.18 -6.67 8.63
CA LYS A 22 4.14 -7.20 7.25
C LYS A 22 5.10 -6.43 6.35
N SER A 23 5.09 -5.11 6.36
CA SER A 23 6.05 -4.29 5.58
C SER A 23 7.50 -4.61 5.94
N LEU A 24 7.83 -4.82 7.21
CA LEU A 24 9.17 -5.24 7.62
C LEU A 24 9.54 -6.63 7.11
N ILE A 25 8.63 -7.61 7.22
CA ILE A 25 8.84 -8.95 6.66
C ILE A 25 9.09 -8.83 5.15
N PHE A 26 8.25 -8.07 4.45
CA PHE A 26 8.39 -7.82 3.02
C PHE A 26 9.78 -7.25 2.66
N TYR A 27 10.20 -6.17 3.32
CA TYR A 27 11.52 -5.58 3.08
C TYR A 27 12.70 -6.48 3.47
N GLY A 28 12.49 -7.38 4.43
CA GLY A 28 13.47 -8.42 4.77
C GLY A 28 13.72 -9.37 3.60
N TYR A 29 12.66 -9.76 2.87
CA TYR A 29 12.77 -10.63 1.71
C TYR A 29 13.23 -9.91 0.44
N THR A 30 12.95 -8.61 0.30
CA THR A 30 13.47 -7.83 -0.84
C THR A 30 14.90 -7.33 -0.62
N ALA A 31 15.58 -7.71 0.48
CA ALA A 31 16.91 -7.26 0.88
C ALA A 31 17.05 -5.73 1.09
N GLU A 32 15.95 -5.05 1.37
CA GLU A 32 15.89 -3.58 1.48
C GLU A 32 15.67 -3.08 2.93
N LEU A 33 15.69 -3.98 3.91
CA LEU A 33 15.42 -3.71 5.32
C LEU A 33 16.36 -2.65 5.96
N ALA A 34 17.57 -2.50 5.43
CA ALA A 34 18.62 -1.66 6.03
C ALA A 34 18.50 -0.15 5.73
N ARG A 35 17.61 0.26 4.80
CA ARG A 35 17.53 1.67 4.40
C ARG A 35 16.52 2.42 5.26
N ALA A 36 17.02 3.31 6.10
CA ALA A 36 16.19 4.20 6.93
C ALA A 36 15.19 5.02 6.09
N SER A 37 15.54 5.40 4.86
CA SER A 37 14.66 6.14 3.96
C SER A 37 13.41 5.35 3.58
N ILE A 38 13.51 4.03 3.38
CA ILE A 38 12.38 3.15 3.08
C ILE A 38 11.44 3.06 4.28
N LEU A 39 11.99 2.92 5.49
CA LEU A 39 11.19 2.86 6.72
C LEU A 39 10.46 4.18 6.96
N LEU A 40 11.15 5.32 6.81
CA LEU A 40 10.55 6.65 6.93
C LEU A 40 9.48 6.90 5.86
N GLY A 41 9.76 6.54 4.61
CA GLY A 41 8.80 6.64 3.52
C GLY A 41 7.55 5.79 3.79
N THR A 42 7.73 4.56 4.26
CA THR A 42 6.64 3.66 4.65
C THR A 42 5.78 4.27 5.75
N LEU A 43 6.39 4.82 6.80
CA LEU A 43 5.66 5.47 7.90
C LEU A 43 4.90 6.72 7.44
N ALA A 44 5.51 7.54 6.58
CA ALA A 44 4.89 8.76 6.06
C ALA A 44 3.69 8.43 5.16
N TRP A 45 3.84 7.49 4.22
CA TRP A 45 2.74 7.01 3.38
C TRP A 45 1.64 6.32 4.18
N MET A 46 1.98 5.52 5.19
CA MET A 46 0.99 4.92 6.09
C MET A 46 0.20 5.97 6.85
N SER A 47 0.86 7.01 7.35
CA SER A 47 0.20 8.13 8.04
C SER A 47 -0.79 8.85 7.11
N PHE A 48 -0.38 9.09 5.86
CA PHE A 48 -1.25 9.62 4.83
C PHE A 48 -2.46 8.72 4.54
N LEU A 49 -2.25 7.43 4.31
CA LEU A 49 -3.33 6.48 4.01
C LEU A 49 -4.33 6.36 5.16
N MET A 50 -3.86 6.39 6.41
CA MET A 50 -4.72 6.40 7.59
C MET A 50 -5.62 7.64 7.63
N LEU A 51 -5.07 8.83 7.39
CA LEU A 51 -5.84 10.07 7.34
C LEU A 51 -6.81 10.09 6.15
N LEU A 52 -6.38 9.62 4.98
CA LEU A 52 -7.22 9.48 3.79
C LEU A 52 -8.42 8.56 4.07
N PHE A 53 -8.20 7.40 4.69
CA PHE A 53 -9.28 6.48 5.05
C PHE A 53 -10.20 7.01 6.13
N TRP A 54 -9.67 7.81 7.05
CA TRP A 54 -10.46 8.51 8.04
C TRP A 54 -11.46 9.48 7.38
N ILE A 55 -10.99 10.31 6.44
CA ILE A 55 -11.79 11.35 5.79
C ILE A 55 -12.73 10.76 4.72
N VAL A 56 -12.17 10.04 3.75
CA VAL A 56 -12.89 9.59 2.55
C VAL A 56 -13.76 8.36 2.85
N PHE A 57 -13.17 7.37 3.51
CA PHE A 57 -13.82 6.09 3.76
C PHE A 57 -14.49 6.03 5.14
N ARG A 58 -14.59 7.17 5.85
CA ARG A 58 -15.21 7.29 7.18
C ARG A 58 -14.61 6.31 8.20
N GLY A 59 -13.29 6.16 8.17
CA GLY A 59 -12.55 5.32 9.09
C GLY A 59 -12.73 3.82 8.87
N LYS A 60 -13.01 3.35 7.65
CA LYS A 60 -13.00 1.91 7.33
C LYS A 60 -11.57 1.32 7.34
N PHE A 61 -10.89 1.37 8.48
CA PHE A 61 -9.47 0.98 8.60
C PHE A 61 -9.21 -0.51 8.33
N PHE A 62 -10.19 -1.38 8.60
CA PHE A 62 -10.08 -2.79 8.21
C PHE A 62 -10.04 -2.98 6.69
N LEU A 63 -10.74 -2.12 5.93
CA LEU A 63 -10.66 -2.15 4.47
C LEU A 63 -9.25 -1.76 4.00
N LEU A 64 -8.66 -0.70 4.58
CA LEU A 64 -7.27 -0.31 4.30
C LEU A 64 -6.29 -1.44 4.61
N TYR A 65 -6.45 -2.07 5.77
CA TYR A 65 -5.65 -3.21 6.18
C TYR A 65 -5.76 -4.39 5.20
N CYS A 66 -6.96 -4.75 4.75
CA CYS A 66 -7.14 -5.77 3.73
C CYS A 66 -6.46 -5.38 2.40
N ILE A 67 -6.62 -4.14 1.94
CA ILE A 67 -6.01 -3.66 0.69
C ILE A 67 -4.49 -3.77 0.76
N ILE A 68 -3.87 -3.26 1.83
CA ILE A 68 -2.41 -3.30 2.01
C ILE A 68 -1.91 -4.75 2.10
N SER A 69 -2.60 -5.61 2.86
CA SER A 69 -2.26 -7.03 2.95
C SER A 69 -2.30 -7.73 1.60
N CYS A 70 -3.30 -7.42 0.75
CA CYS A 70 -3.37 -7.95 -0.61
C CYS A 70 -2.25 -7.40 -1.52
N ILE A 71 -1.94 -6.11 -1.43
CA ILE A 71 -0.84 -5.50 -2.20
C ILE A 71 0.48 -6.19 -1.84
N LEU A 72 0.81 -6.29 -0.55
CA LEU A 72 2.05 -6.94 -0.09
C LEU A 72 2.12 -8.42 -0.50
N PHE A 73 0.98 -9.12 -0.52
CA PHE A 73 0.91 -10.51 -0.98
C PHE A 73 1.24 -10.64 -2.47
N VAL A 74 0.60 -9.82 -3.31
CA VAL A 74 0.85 -9.83 -4.76
C VAL A 74 2.27 -9.39 -5.07
N ASP A 75 2.73 -8.32 -4.45
CA ASP A 75 4.09 -7.80 -4.60
C ASP A 75 5.13 -8.84 -4.22
N PHE A 76 4.91 -9.59 -3.13
CA PHE A 76 5.84 -10.61 -2.68
C PHE A 76 5.98 -11.75 -3.67
N ILE A 77 4.85 -12.28 -4.16
CA ILE A 77 4.84 -13.37 -5.14
C ILE A 77 5.51 -12.91 -6.44
N TYR A 78 5.16 -11.71 -6.90
CA TYR A 78 5.70 -11.16 -8.13
C TYR A 78 7.21 -10.89 -7.99
N PHE A 79 7.65 -10.30 -6.88
CA PHE A 79 9.06 -10.06 -6.61
C PHE A 79 9.88 -11.34 -6.50
N GLN A 80 9.35 -12.41 -5.88
CA GLN A 80 10.05 -13.70 -5.84
C GLN A 80 10.28 -14.31 -7.22
N TYR A 81 9.36 -14.08 -8.17
CA TYR A 81 9.46 -14.63 -9.52
C TYR A 81 10.28 -13.73 -10.46
N PHE A 82 10.03 -12.42 -10.44
CA PHE A 82 10.58 -11.46 -11.40
C PHE A 82 11.75 -10.62 -10.85
N GLY A 83 11.93 -10.52 -9.53
CA GLY A 83 12.98 -9.71 -8.90
C GLY A 83 12.68 -8.20 -8.84
N PHE A 84 11.48 -7.77 -9.23
CA PHE A 84 11.00 -6.39 -9.13
C PHE A 84 9.52 -6.36 -8.74
N LEU A 85 8.98 -5.18 -8.41
CA LEU A 85 7.57 -5.02 -8.04
C LEU A 85 6.67 -4.96 -9.28
N PRO A 86 5.43 -5.47 -9.23
CA PRO A 86 4.52 -5.38 -10.37
C PRO A 86 4.12 -3.94 -10.63
N SER A 87 4.11 -3.51 -11.89
CA SER A 87 3.51 -2.23 -12.28
C SER A 87 2.00 -2.41 -12.57
N VAL A 88 1.21 -1.36 -12.32
CA VAL A 88 -0.20 -1.23 -12.69
C VAL A 88 -0.40 -1.51 -14.17
N LYS A 89 0.52 -1.06 -15.04
CA LYS A 89 0.46 -1.33 -16.48
C LYS A 89 0.62 -2.81 -16.79
N GLU A 90 1.60 -3.48 -16.19
CA GLU A 90 1.77 -4.92 -16.37
C GLU A 90 0.55 -5.68 -15.86
N LEU A 91 0.04 -5.34 -14.67
CA LEU A 91 -1.13 -5.98 -14.08
C LEU A 91 -2.39 -5.86 -14.94
N ILE A 92 -2.59 -4.74 -15.66
CA ILE A 92 -3.69 -4.56 -16.61
C ILE A 92 -3.54 -5.52 -17.81
N HIS A 93 -2.32 -5.80 -18.26
CA HIS A 93 -2.04 -6.70 -19.39
C HIS A 93 -1.91 -8.17 -18.98
N VAL A 94 -1.80 -8.50 -17.68
CA VAL A 94 -1.77 -9.89 -17.17
C VAL A 94 -2.99 -10.70 -17.64
N GLY A 95 -4.14 -10.05 -17.89
CA GLY A 95 -5.32 -10.71 -18.47
C GLY A 95 -5.13 -11.23 -19.91
N GLN A 96 -4.11 -10.77 -20.63
CA GLN A 96 -3.81 -11.17 -22.02
C GLN A 96 -2.63 -12.16 -22.12
N VAL A 97 -1.83 -12.34 -21.06
CA VAL A 97 -0.63 -13.18 -21.08
C VAL A 97 -0.84 -14.42 -20.19
N GLY A 98 -1.56 -15.41 -20.72
CA GLY A 98 -1.85 -16.66 -20.02
C GLY A 98 -0.61 -17.41 -19.48
N ALA A 99 0.56 -17.18 -20.08
CA ALA A 99 1.83 -17.76 -19.63
C ALA A 99 2.29 -17.27 -18.25
N VAL A 100 1.99 -16.02 -17.87
CA VAL A 100 2.42 -15.44 -16.58
C VAL A 100 1.64 -16.03 -15.42
N ARG A 101 0.36 -16.33 -15.62
CA ARG A 101 -0.52 -16.92 -14.60
C ARG A 101 -0.08 -18.33 -14.19
N GLU A 102 0.29 -19.17 -15.16
CA GLU A 102 0.74 -20.55 -14.91
C GLU A 102 2.08 -20.59 -14.17
N SER A 103 3.00 -19.68 -14.50
CA SER A 103 4.29 -19.58 -13.81
C SER A 103 4.17 -19.06 -12.37
N ILE A 104 3.28 -18.09 -12.12
CA ILE A 104 3.01 -17.58 -10.77
C ILE A 104 2.37 -18.66 -9.88
N MET A 105 1.45 -19.47 -10.42
CA MET A 105 0.79 -20.52 -9.65
C MET A 105 1.77 -21.63 -9.22
N TYR A 106 2.79 -21.91 -10.04
CA TYR A 106 3.84 -22.88 -9.74
C TYR A 106 4.82 -22.40 -8.65
N VAL A 107 4.92 -21.07 -8.45
CA VAL A 107 5.83 -20.42 -7.48
C VAL A 107 5.06 -19.80 -6.31
N LEU A 108 3.83 -20.28 -6.03
CA LEU A 108 3.12 -19.94 -4.80
C LEU A 108 3.86 -20.52 -3.58
N ASN A 109 4.80 -19.74 -3.08
CA ASN A 109 5.56 -20.07 -1.88
C ASN A 109 4.60 -20.01 -0.66
N PRO A 110 4.51 -21.07 0.17
CA PRO A 110 3.69 -21.06 1.38
C PRO A 110 3.95 -19.85 2.31
N ILE A 111 5.16 -19.29 2.27
CA ILE A 111 5.54 -18.11 3.06
C ILE A 111 4.70 -16.88 2.65
N SER A 112 4.31 -16.75 1.39
CA SER A 112 3.50 -15.62 0.91
C SER A 112 2.18 -15.47 1.69
N PHE A 113 1.59 -16.56 2.16
CA PHE A 113 0.34 -16.53 2.92
C PHE A 113 0.45 -15.77 4.24
N ILE A 114 1.65 -15.49 4.76
CA ILE A 114 1.85 -14.64 5.94
C ILE A 114 1.24 -13.23 5.77
N PHE A 115 1.11 -12.76 4.51
CA PHE A 115 0.52 -11.46 4.19
C PHE A 115 -1.02 -11.46 4.25
N ILE A 116 -1.69 -12.62 4.17
CA ILE A 116 -3.16 -12.68 4.09
C ILE A 116 -3.83 -13.60 5.12
N VAL A 117 -3.11 -14.54 5.72
CA VAL A 117 -3.67 -15.58 6.61
C VAL A 117 -4.35 -14.99 7.86
N ASP A 118 -3.85 -13.85 8.33
CA ASP A 118 -4.37 -13.12 9.49
C ASP A 118 -5.62 -12.29 9.18
N LEU A 119 -6.00 -12.09 7.91
CA LEU A 119 -7.19 -11.31 7.54
C LEU A 119 -8.48 -11.92 8.10
N ILE A 120 -8.62 -13.25 7.99
CA ILE A 120 -9.80 -13.99 8.49
C ILE A 120 -9.91 -13.90 10.02
N PRO A 121 -8.91 -14.33 10.82
CA PRO A 121 -9.02 -14.27 12.27
C PRO A 121 -9.15 -12.83 12.77
N THR A 122 -8.45 -11.86 12.17
CA THR A 122 -8.57 -10.44 12.52
C THR A 122 -9.98 -9.93 12.23
N GLY A 123 -10.54 -10.22 11.06
CA GLY A 123 -11.92 -9.87 10.71
C GLY A 123 -12.95 -10.48 11.64
N LEU A 124 -12.79 -11.75 12.04
CA LEU A 124 -13.67 -12.42 13.00
C LEU A 124 -13.56 -11.82 14.41
N TYR A 125 -12.34 -11.54 14.88
CA TYR A 125 -12.08 -10.88 16.16
C TYR A 125 -12.76 -9.50 16.21
N LEU A 126 -12.57 -8.71 15.14
CA LEU A 126 -13.16 -7.37 15.02
C LEU A 126 -14.69 -7.45 14.99
N ARG A 127 -15.27 -8.34 14.19
CA ARG A 127 -16.73 -8.53 14.13
C ARG A 127 -17.32 -8.85 15.49
N LYS A 128 -16.70 -9.77 16.26
CA LYS A 128 -17.14 -10.11 17.62
C LYS A 128 -17.09 -8.90 18.57
N LYS A 129 -16.07 -8.07 18.45
CA LYS A 129 -15.90 -6.87 19.29
C LYS A 129 -16.89 -5.76 18.93
N THR A 130 -17.14 -5.55 17.63
CA THR A 130 -18.14 -4.57 17.16
C THR A 130 -19.55 -4.92 17.62
N LEU A 131 -19.90 -6.21 17.65
CA LEU A 131 -21.22 -6.65 18.16
C LEU A 131 -21.41 -6.40 19.65
N ARG A 132 -20.31 -6.25 20.42
CA ARG A 132 -20.33 -6.01 21.87
C ARG A 132 -20.09 -4.55 22.24
N ALA A 133 -19.82 -3.68 21.27
CA ALA A 133 -19.54 -2.27 21.51
C ALA A 133 -20.85 -1.49 21.70
N SER A 134 -20.95 -0.75 22.81
CA SER A 134 -21.99 0.26 23.07
C SER A 134 -21.86 1.45 22.10
N GLU A 135 -22.95 2.14 21.78
CA GLU A 135 -22.96 3.32 20.90
C GLU A 135 -22.17 4.50 21.50
N GLY A 136 -20.84 4.52 21.33
CA GLY A 136 -20.00 5.69 21.58
C GLY A 136 -20.09 6.76 20.49
N THR A 137 -19.87 8.03 20.84
CA THR A 137 -19.76 9.13 19.87
C THR A 137 -18.37 9.11 19.21
N VAL A 138 -18.31 8.77 17.92
CA VAL A 138 -17.07 8.84 17.15
C VAL A 138 -16.88 10.28 16.67
N ARG A 139 -15.73 10.90 16.97
CA ARG A 139 -15.34 12.21 16.40
C ARG A 139 -15.44 12.12 14.87
N LYS A 140 -16.07 13.09 14.21
CA LYS A 140 -16.06 13.17 12.75
C LYS A 140 -14.77 13.84 12.27
N PRO A 141 -14.26 13.52 11.06
CA PRO A 141 -13.15 14.27 10.48
C PRO A 141 -13.52 15.75 10.40
N GLY A 142 -12.65 16.59 10.94
CA GLY A 142 -12.80 18.04 10.91
C GLY A 142 -12.04 18.68 9.74
N TYR A 143 -12.23 19.98 9.58
CA TYR A 143 -11.41 20.82 8.70
C TYR A 143 -9.89 20.66 8.92
N PRO A 144 -9.34 20.64 10.16
CA PRO A 144 -7.89 20.47 10.34
C PRO A 144 -7.39 19.12 9.84
N ASP A 145 -8.16 18.04 10.01
CA ASP A 145 -7.79 16.71 9.53
C ASP A 145 -7.64 16.72 8.00
N THR A 146 -8.54 17.42 7.32
CA THR A 146 -8.53 17.56 5.85
C THR A 146 -7.33 18.37 5.38
N LEU A 147 -7.05 19.51 6.02
CA LEU A 147 -5.88 20.34 5.68
C LEU A 147 -4.57 19.57 5.86
N VAL A 148 -4.40 18.88 7.00
CA VAL A 148 -3.19 18.07 7.25
C VAL A 148 -3.03 16.99 6.19
N THR A 149 -4.11 16.35 5.78
CA THR A 149 -4.07 15.31 4.73
C THR A 149 -3.64 15.87 3.39
N ILE A 150 -4.14 17.05 2.99
CA ILE A 150 -3.76 17.72 1.74
C ILE A 150 -2.28 18.13 1.78
N ILE A 151 -1.84 18.76 2.88
CA ILE A 151 -0.44 19.17 3.06
C ILE A 151 0.48 17.95 2.99
N LEU A 152 0.11 16.86 3.67
CA LEU A 152 0.90 15.63 3.66
C LEU A 152 0.96 15.01 2.26
N LEU A 153 -0.16 15.00 1.52
CA LEU A 153 -0.18 14.53 0.13
C LEU A 153 0.77 15.34 -0.75
N ILE A 154 0.69 16.68 -0.69
CA ILE A 154 1.57 17.55 -1.47
C ILE A 154 3.04 17.26 -1.13
N SER A 155 3.38 17.24 0.16
CA SER A 155 4.74 16.94 0.62
C SER A 155 5.28 15.59 0.14
N LEU A 156 4.42 14.56 0.11
CA LEU A 156 4.78 13.21 -0.36
C LEU A 156 4.96 13.12 -1.88
N LEU A 157 4.34 14.03 -2.64
CA LEU A 157 4.43 14.05 -4.11
C LEU A 157 5.58 14.91 -4.63
N ILE A 158 6.11 15.86 -3.84
CA ILE A 158 7.23 16.74 -4.24
C ILE A 158 8.44 15.94 -4.82
N PRO A 159 8.89 14.83 -4.19
CA PRO A 159 10.06 14.10 -4.72
C PRO A 159 9.84 13.50 -6.11
N PHE A 160 8.58 13.26 -6.50
CA PHE A 160 8.24 12.65 -7.79
C PHE A 160 8.26 13.65 -8.94
N SER A 161 8.14 14.94 -8.67
CA SER A 161 8.21 15.99 -9.70
C SER A 161 9.63 16.53 -9.89
N SER A 162 10.51 16.38 -8.89
CA SER A 162 11.87 16.93 -8.92
C SER A 162 12.90 16.05 -9.61
N GLU A 163 12.65 14.74 -9.73
CA GLU A 163 13.63 13.78 -10.24
C GLU A 163 12.96 12.88 -11.30
N ALA A 164 13.62 12.67 -12.45
CA ALA A 164 13.23 11.68 -13.45
C ALA A 164 13.55 10.27 -12.93
N LEU A 165 12.79 9.80 -11.94
CA LEU A 165 13.03 8.55 -11.25
C LEU A 165 12.59 7.36 -12.11
N GLN A 166 13.41 6.30 -12.14
CA GLN A 166 12.93 4.99 -12.57
C GLN A 166 12.17 4.32 -11.41
N PRO A 167 11.16 3.47 -11.69
CA PRO A 167 10.32 2.87 -10.64
C PRO A 167 11.13 2.13 -9.55
N TYR A 168 12.20 1.43 -9.95
CA TYR A 168 13.10 0.75 -9.02
C TYR A 168 13.74 1.69 -7.99
N PHE A 169 14.14 2.90 -8.40
CA PHE A 169 14.70 3.90 -7.48
C PHE A 169 13.65 4.40 -6.48
N VAL A 170 12.40 4.55 -6.92
CA VAL A 170 11.30 4.99 -6.03
C VAL A 170 11.08 3.97 -4.93
N PHE A 171 11.05 2.68 -5.27
CA PHE A 171 10.95 1.60 -4.30
C PHE A 171 12.13 1.63 -3.31
N ASN A 172 13.36 1.67 -3.81
CA ASN A 172 14.57 1.60 -2.99
C ASN A 172 14.84 2.85 -2.14
N ARG A 173 14.15 3.96 -2.40
CA ARG A 173 14.32 5.21 -1.65
C ARG A 173 13.13 5.50 -0.73
N TYR A 174 11.91 5.26 -1.19
CA TYR A 174 10.67 5.70 -0.54
C TYR A 174 9.73 4.56 -0.13
N GLY A 175 10.04 3.32 -0.52
CA GLY A 175 9.32 2.11 -0.11
C GLY A 175 8.12 1.75 -1.01
N VAL A 176 7.45 0.67 -0.64
CA VAL A 176 6.43 0.00 -1.48
C VAL A 176 5.21 0.88 -1.77
N PHE A 177 4.75 1.66 -0.79
CA PHE A 177 3.59 2.54 -0.98
C PHE A 177 3.89 3.71 -1.92
N ALA A 178 5.09 4.27 -1.82
CA ALA A 178 5.57 5.32 -2.71
C ALA A 178 5.65 4.81 -4.16
N TYR A 179 6.20 3.61 -4.33
CA TYR A 179 6.29 2.94 -5.62
C TYR A 179 4.92 2.82 -6.29
N HIS A 180 3.92 2.25 -5.61
CA HIS A 180 2.58 2.06 -6.20
C HIS A 180 1.87 3.38 -6.48
N MET A 181 2.06 4.39 -5.63
CA MET A 181 1.50 5.73 -5.88
C MET A 181 2.13 6.40 -7.11
N PHE A 182 3.44 6.29 -7.25
CA PHE A 182 4.17 6.80 -8.41
C PHE A 182 3.78 6.08 -9.69
N ASP A 183 3.70 4.77 -9.65
CA ASP A 183 3.35 3.94 -10.80
C ASP A 183 1.89 4.16 -11.24
N LEU A 184 0.96 4.32 -10.29
CA LEU A 184 -0.42 4.69 -10.59
C LEU A 184 -0.53 6.03 -11.32
N VAL A 185 0.26 7.03 -10.95
CA VAL A 185 0.28 8.34 -11.62
C VAL A 185 0.81 8.21 -13.06
N ARG A 186 1.84 7.39 -13.29
CA ARG A 186 2.39 7.12 -14.63
C ARG A 186 1.50 6.23 -15.49
N ALA A 187 0.63 5.43 -14.87
CA ALA A 187 -0.38 4.66 -15.57
C ALA A 187 -1.44 5.52 -16.26
N ILE A 188 -1.59 6.79 -15.88
CA ILE A 188 -2.57 7.71 -16.46
C ILE A 188 -2.15 8.07 -17.90
N PRO A 189 -3.02 7.82 -18.91
CA PRO A 189 -2.73 8.16 -20.30
C PRO A 189 -2.35 9.64 -20.47
N GLY A 190 -1.17 9.90 -21.06
CA GLY A 190 -0.66 11.25 -21.31
C GLY A 190 0.45 11.71 -20.36
N VAL A 191 0.67 11.04 -19.23
CA VAL A 191 1.78 11.35 -18.30
C VAL A 191 3.12 10.80 -18.80
N ASP A 192 3.10 9.70 -19.55
CA ASP A 192 4.30 9.01 -20.05
C ASP A 192 4.90 9.58 -21.34
N ARG A 193 4.36 10.67 -21.91
CA ARG A 193 4.87 11.26 -23.17
C ARG A 193 6.14 12.11 -22.99
N GLY A 194 6.92 11.88 -21.93
CA GLY A 194 7.97 12.78 -21.48
C GLY A 194 9.38 12.20 -21.39
N ILE A 195 9.61 10.94 -21.75
CA ILE A 195 10.97 10.37 -21.80
C ILE A 195 11.12 9.58 -23.11
N GLU A 196 11.22 10.32 -24.22
CA GLU A 196 11.98 9.82 -25.37
C GLU A 196 13.44 9.81 -24.93
N VAL A 197 14.00 8.62 -24.73
CA VAL A 197 15.46 8.46 -24.72
C VAL A 197 15.90 8.77 -26.13
N ASP A 198 16.58 9.90 -26.31
CA ASP A 198 17.26 10.22 -27.56
C ASP A 198 18.33 9.14 -27.80
N GLU A 199 18.02 8.16 -28.66
CA GLU A 199 18.94 7.11 -29.10
C GLU A 199 20.06 7.66 -30.01
N ARG A 200 20.25 8.98 -30.12
CA ARG A 200 21.36 9.58 -30.87
C ARG A 200 22.57 9.88 -30.01
N VAL A 201 23.15 8.88 -29.37
CA VAL A 201 24.60 8.88 -29.13
C VAL A 201 25.14 7.48 -29.39
N SER A 202 25.37 7.22 -30.67
CA SER A 202 26.31 6.22 -31.18
C SER A 202 27.74 6.76 -31.11
#